data_AF-A0A2K9P558-F1
#
_entry.id   AF-A0A2K9P558-F1
#
_cell.length_a   1.000
_cell.length_b   1.000
_cell.length_c   1.000
_cell.angle_alpha   90.00
_cell.angle_beta   90.00
_cell.angle_gamma   90.00
#
_symmetry.space_group_name_H-M   'P 1'
#
loop_
_entity.id
_entity.type
_entity.pdbx_description
1 polymer ?
#
loop_
_entity_poly.entity_id
_entity_poly.type
_entity_poly.pdbx_seq_one_letter_code
_entity_poly.pdbx_strand_id
1 'polypeptide(L)'
;MVTGTGGGEAESNAFRYNGQYTDEETGLIYLRNRYYDLSIGRFTQEDPVQDGMNWYVYCGNDPVNLIDPLGLFDYNTSLYYGMGYSEDVIALQNELAYLGYLNTNDRDGYFGQKTLNAVNAYKNDRGLWNDGAFSGVVGLTTWQSLGLIYRTQGDIDRGVTIFTEATGAQYFDVTKMFNDQLWYSEQMLDEKWQGDKQITFYNKVNHKGDWDIKRQESWDRTFGGSYPGSFNSTVILYGEYSSPEEMGNIMYAYLGRCIGFSETVLYWGGDYAAGGWNGIKNSADTPEDKAAIQKGFNLYNKKKG
;
A
#
# COMPACT_ATOMS: atom_id res chain seq x y z
N MET A 1 52.33 9.19 21.86
CA MET A 1 51.20 9.06 20.92
C MET A 1 51.12 7.61 20.49
N VAL A 2 50.07 6.90 20.90
CA VAL A 2 49.60 5.64 20.30
C VAL A 2 48.08 5.76 20.24
N THR A 3 47.54 5.44 19.07
CA THR A 3 46.23 5.80 18.52
C THR A 3 45.33 4.57 18.39
N GLY A 4 44.02 4.73 18.66
CA GLY A 4 42.92 3.80 18.32
C GLY A 4 42.77 2.60 19.26
N THR A 5 41.57 2.13 19.63
CA THR A 5 40.25 2.25 19.01
C THR A 5 39.17 2.02 20.10
N GLY A 6 38.06 2.76 20.01
CA GLY A 6 37.02 2.85 21.03
C GLY A 6 36.26 1.56 21.33
N GLY A 7 35.77 1.48 22.57
CA GLY A 7 34.79 0.49 23.00
C GLY A 7 33.36 0.96 22.76
N GLY A 8 32.43 0.00 22.90
CA GLY A 8 31.01 0.25 23.13
C GLY A 8 30.10 -0.67 22.32
N GLU A 9 29.59 -1.73 22.95
CA GLU A 9 28.22 -2.28 22.79
C GLU A 9 27.66 -2.63 21.39
N ALA A 10 28.46 -2.59 20.31
CA ALA A 10 27.98 -2.86 18.95
C ALA A 10 28.07 -4.34 18.52
N GLU A 11 28.85 -5.17 19.23
CA GLU A 11 29.18 -6.54 18.81
C GLU A 11 28.22 -7.62 19.35
N SER A 12 27.24 -7.29 20.20
CA SER A 12 26.35 -8.30 20.82
C SER A 12 24.91 -8.28 20.29
N ASN A 13 24.67 -7.69 19.12
CA ASN A 13 23.33 -7.68 18.56
C ASN A 13 23.11 -8.89 17.64
N ALA A 14 22.46 -9.93 18.19
CA ALA A 14 22.11 -11.13 17.45
C ALA A 14 20.98 -10.91 16.42
N PHE A 15 20.22 -9.81 16.51
CA PHE A 15 19.14 -9.49 15.57
C PHE A 15 19.56 -8.33 14.67
N ARG A 16 19.87 -8.65 13.40
CA ARG A 16 20.50 -7.69 12.49
C ARG A 16 19.59 -7.39 11.30
N TYR A 17 19.89 -7.97 10.15
CA TYR A 17 19.17 -7.72 8.91
C TYR A 17 17.68 -8.08 9.05
N ASN A 18 16.80 -7.13 8.73
CA ASN A 18 15.34 -7.22 8.85
C ASN A 18 14.85 -7.69 10.24
N GLY A 19 15.61 -7.40 11.30
CA GLY A 19 15.29 -7.80 12.67
C GLY A 19 15.41 -9.31 12.93
N GLN A 20 16.11 -10.04 12.06
CA GLN A 20 16.22 -11.50 12.10
C GLN A 20 17.52 -11.94 12.78
N TYR A 21 17.47 -13.13 13.37
CA TYR A 21 18.61 -13.70 14.07
C TYR A 21 19.73 -13.99 13.08
N THR A 22 20.92 -13.44 13.34
CA THR A 22 22.16 -13.72 12.60
C THR A 22 23.02 -14.61 13.47
N ASP A 23 23.34 -15.80 12.96
CA ASP A 23 24.30 -16.70 13.60
C ASP A 23 25.70 -16.10 13.49
N GLU A 24 26.33 -15.84 14.63
CA GLU A 24 27.63 -15.17 14.70
C GLU A 24 28.80 -16.09 14.28
N GLU A 25 28.63 -17.41 14.37
CA GLU A 25 29.69 -18.37 14.01
C GLU A 25 29.76 -18.58 12.49
N THR A 26 28.60 -18.58 11.81
CA THR A 26 28.51 -18.83 10.37
C THR A 26 28.24 -17.57 9.53
N GLY A 27 27.76 -16.49 10.13
CA GLY A 27 27.35 -15.26 9.45
C GLY A 27 26.02 -15.37 8.71
N LEU A 28 25.31 -16.51 8.82
CA LEU A 28 24.03 -16.75 8.15
C LEU A 28 22.86 -16.15 8.94
N ILE A 29 21.81 -15.73 8.22
CA ILE A 29 20.59 -15.19 8.82
C ILE A 29 19.52 -16.28 8.85
N TYR A 30 18.98 -16.55 10.03
CA TYR A 30 17.89 -17.49 10.22
C TYR A 30 16.54 -16.82 9.95
N LEU A 31 15.90 -17.17 8.83
CA LEU A 31 14.58 -16.69 8.40
C LEU A 31 13.49 -17.71 8.69
N ARG A 32 13.44 -18.20 9.93
CA ARG A 32 12.48 -19.19 10.49
C ARG A 32 12.49 -20.58 9.83
N ASN A 33 12.35 -20.67 8.52
CA ASN A 33 12.27 -21.93 7.78
C ASN A 33 13.53 -22.25 6.97
N ARG A 34 14.44 -21.27 6.76
CA ARG A 34 15.71 -21.42 6.02
C ARG A 34 16.80 -20.47 6.53
N TYR A 35 18.06 -20.79 6.27
CA TYR A 35 19.22 -19.91 6.47
C TYR A 35 19.58 -19.18 5.17
N TYR A 36 19.73 -17.87 5.27
CA TYR A 36 20.08 -16.97 4.19
C TYR A 36 21.52 -16.48 4.31
N ASP A 37 22.26 -16.55 3.21
CA ASP A 37 23.63 -16.07 3.09
C ASP A 37 23.65 -14.72 2.36
N LEU A 38 23.99 -13.67 3.11
CA LEU A 38 24.12 -12.31 2.59
C LEU A 38 25.24 -12.17 1.55
N SER A 39 26.31 -12.96 1.67
CA SER A 39 27.50 -12.82 0.82
C SER A 39 27.22 -13.18 -0.63
N ILE A 40 26.26 -14.09 -0.85
CA ILE A 40 25.86 -14.56 -2.18
C ILE A 40 24.42 -14.19 -2.53
N GLY A 41 23.67 -13.57 -1.61
CA GLY A 41 22.30 -13.12 -1.80
C GLY A 41 21.30 -14.26 -2.00
N ARG A 42 21.53 -15.42 -1.38
CA ARG A 42 20.75 -16.65 -1.60
C ARG A 42 20.53 -17.45 -0.32
N PHE A 43 19.49 -18.27 -0.31
CA PHE A 43 19.32 -19.30 0.71
C PHE A 43 20.38 -20.40 0.57
N THR A 44 20.79 -20.99 1.69
CA THR A 44 21.77 -22.09 1.74
C THR A 44 21.09 -23.46 1.65
N GLN A 45 19.79 -23.52 1.93
CA GLN A 45 18.95 -24.69 1.73
C GLN A 45 17.96 -24.43 0.58
N GLU A 46 17.59 -25.50 -0.12
CA GLU A 46 16.48 -25.45 -1.08
C GLU A 46 15.20 -24.98 -0.40
N ASP A 47 14.39 -24.24 -1.13
CA ASP A 47 13.02 -23.91 -0.72
C ASP A 47 12.26 -25.21 -0.40
N PRO A 48 11.76 -25.40 0.83
CA PRO A 48 10.98 -26.58 1.17
C PRO A 48 9.72 -26.75 0.30
N VAL A 49 9.25 -25.66 -0.34
CA VAL A 49 8.11 -25.63 -1.26
C VAL A 49 8.55 -25.78 -2.73
N GLN A 50 9.85 -25.65 -3.02
CA GLN A 50 10.48 -25.80 -4.34
C GLN A 50 9.79 -25.02 -5.48
N ASP A 51 9.24 -23.83 -5.21
CA ASP A 51 8.57 -22.97 -6.21
C ASP A 51 9.51 -22.25 -7.17
N GLY A 52 9.15 -22.27 -8.45
CA GLY A 52 9.89 -21.68 -9.54
C GLY A 52 11.14 -22.46 -9.96
N MET A 53 11.94 -21.84 -10.83
CA MET A 53 13.14 -22.47 -11.41
C MET A 53 14.39 -22.37 -10.51
N ASN A 54 14.33 -21.65 -9.39
CA ASN A 54 15.49 -21.41 -8.53
C ASN A 54 15.12 -21.34 -7.05
N TRP A 55 15.35 -22.45 -6.36
CA TRP A 55 14.90 -22.69 -4.98
C TRP A 55 15.79 -22.04 -3.92
N TYR A 56 16.83 -21.31 -4.34
CA TYR A 56 17.75 -20.62 -3.46
C TYR A 56 17.54 -19.10 -3.49
N VAL A 57 16.54 -18.59 -4.22
CA VAL A 57 16.31 -17.15 -4.36
C VAL A 57 15.65 -16.59 -3.10
N TYR A 58 16.24 -15.55 -2.54
CA TYR A 58 15.63 -14.72 -1.51
C TYR A 58 14.89 -13.55 -2.16
N CYS A 59 13.64 -13.30 -1.75
CA CYS A 59 12.85 -12.15 -2.20
C CYS A 59 12.78 -12.00 -3.73
N GLY A 60 12.70 -13.08 -4.52
CA GLY A 60 12.66 -12.97 -5.98
C GLY A 60 13.87 -12.25 -6.63
N ASN A 61 15.02 -12.19 -5.95
CA ASN A 61 16.20 -11.36 -6.24
C ASN A 61 16.01 -9.85 -6.03
N ASP A 62 14.99 -9.45 -5.28
CA ASP A 62 14.74 -8.06 -4.88
C ASP A 62 14.63 -7.89 -3.34
N PRO A 63 15.71 -8.18 -2.59
CA PRO A 63 15.73 -8.12 -1.13
C PRO A 63 15.85 -6.70 -0.56
N VAL A 64 15.92 -5.70 -1.45
CA VAL A 64 15.85 -4.29 -1.07
C VAL A 64 14.39 -3.88 -0.91
N ASN A 65 13.47 -4.49 -1.65
CA ASN A 65 12.07 -4.07 -1.74
C ASN A 65 11.07 -5.06 -1.10
N LEU A 66 11.49 -6.28 -0.75
CA LEU A 66 10.61 -7.32 -0.18
C LEU A 66 11.16 -7.86 1.17
N ILE A 67 10.27 -8.09 2.13
CA ILE A 67 10.45 -8.76 3.44
C ILE A 67 9.35 -9.86 3.58
N ASP A 68 9.35 -10.81 4.52
CA ASP A 68 8.28 -11.85 4.62
C ASP A 68 7.72 -12.01 6.07
N PRO A 69 6.59 -11.33 6.44
CA PRO A 69 6.18 -11.19 7.84
C PRO A 69 4.78 -11.64 8.36
N LEU A 70 3.75 -12.09 7.58
CA LEU A 70 2.45 -12.78 7.97
C LEU A 70 1.02 -12.10 7.79
N GLY A 71 0.45 -11.92 6.58
CA GLY A 71 -0.96 -12.34 6.26
C GLY A 71 -2.17 -11.37 6.17
N LEU A 72 -2.56 -10.97 4.94
CA LEU A 72 -3.94 -10.77 4.39
C LEU A 72 -3.80 -10.27 2.92
N PHE A 73 -4.15 -11.10 1.93
CA PHE A 73 -3.39 -11.33 0.69
C PHE A 73 -2.48 -10.17 0.29
N ASP A 74 -1.26 -10.31 0.74
CA ASP A 74 -0.19 -9.37 0.56
C ASP A 74 0.97 -10.04 -0.16
N TYR A 75 2.03 -9.28 -0.33
CA TYR A 75 3.25 -9.67 -1.01
C TYR A 75 3.95 -10.95 -0.55
N ASN A 76 3.55 -11.58 0.56
CA ASN A 76 4.07 -12.90 0.95
C ASN A 76 2.98 -13.92 1.26
N THR A 77 1.72 -13.62 0.96
CA THR A 77 0.63 -14.53 1.27
C THR A 77 0.42 -15.48 0.11
N SER A 78 0.49 -16.80 0.37
CA SER A 78 0.01 -17.83 -0.56
C SER A 78 -1.10 -18.61 0.11
N LEU A 79 -2.17 -18.92 -0.63
CA LEU A 79 -3.25 -19.76 -0.14
C LEU A 79 -3.10 -21.19 -0.64
N TYR A 80 -3.31 -22.16 0.24
CA TYR A 80 -3.12 -23.58 -0.09
C TYR A 80 -4.03 -24.47 0.75
N TYR A 81 -4.14 -25.73 0.32
CA TYR A 81 -4.99 -26.72 0.96
C TYR A 81 -4.65 -26.93 2.44
N GLY A 82 -5.68 -26.99 3.27
CA GLY A 82 -5.56 -27.19 4.72
C GLY A 82 -5.47 -25.90 5.52
N MET A 83 -5.44 -24.73 4.88
CA MET A 83 -5.56 -23.46 5.60
C MET A 83 -6.92 -23.35 6.30
N GLY A 84 -6.86 -22.85 7.54
CA GLY A 84 -8.04 -22.55 8.34
C GLY A 84 -8.85 -21.37 7.79
N TYR A 85 -9.87 -20.98 8.55
CA TYR A 85 -10.73 -19.84 8.22
C TYR A 85 -9.91 -18.56 8.00
N SER A 86 -10.10 -17.90 6.85
CA SER A 86 -9.57 -16.55 6.61
C SER A 86 -10.43 -15.76 5.62
N GLU A 87 -10.36 -14.43 5.72
CA GLU A 87 -11.06 -13.52 4.81
C GLU A 87 -10.52 -13.62 3.38
N ASP A 88 -9.23 -13.91 3.20
CA ASP A 88 -8.62 -14.14 1.88
C ASP A 88 -9.21 -15.38 1.20
N VAL A 89 -9.37 -16.47 1.95
CA VAL A 89 -10.01 -17.67 1.40
C VAL A 89 -11.47 -17.38 1.04
N ILE A 90 -12.17 -16.55 1.82
CA ILE A 90 -13.52 -16.09 1.43
C ILE A 90 -13.49 -15.27 0.13
N ALA A 91 -12.55 -14.33 -0.02
CA ALA A 91 -12.41 -13.54 -1.24
C ALA A 91 -12.14 -14.44 -2.47
N LEU A 92 -11.19 -15.38 -2.34
CA LEU A 92 -10.91 -16.40 -3.34
C LEU A 92 -12.16 -17.23 -3.69
N GLN A 93 -12.85 -17.74 -2.68
CA GLN A 93 -14.03 -18.60 -2.86
C GLN A 93 -15.20 -17.83 -3.49
N ASN A 94 -15.38 -16.55 -3.16
CA ASN A 94 -16.36 -15.68 -3.79
C ASN A 94 -16.09 -15.55 -5.28
N GLU A 95 -14.85 -15.26 -5.67
CA GLU A 95 -14.50 -15.08 -7.08
C GLU A 95 -14.58 -16.41 -7.85
N LEU A 96 -14.06 -17.50 -7.29
CA LEU A 96 -14.21 -18.83 -7.89
C LEU A 96 -15.69 -19.23 -8.05
N ALA A 97 -16.55 -18.85 -7.10
CA ALA A 97 -17.98 -19.13 -7.21
C ALA A 97 -18.67 -18.24 -8.25
N TYR A 98 -18.30 -16.96 -8.32
CA TYR A 98 -18.79 -16.05 -9.36
C TYR A 98 -18.44 -16.55 -10.77
N LEU A 99 -17.22 -17.06 -10.94
CA LEU A 99 -16.74 -17.64 -12.19
C LEU A 99 -17.23 -19.07 -12.45
N GLY A 100 -17.97 -19.67 -11.52
CA GLY A 100 -18.60 -20.99 -11.69
C GLY A 100 -17.71 -22.21 -11.38
N TYR A 101 -16.53 -22.01 -10.78
CA TYR A 101 -15.65 -23.11 -10.36
C TYR A 101 -15.99 -23.66 -8.96
N LEU A 102 -16.74 -22.91 -8.15
CA LEU A 102 -17.16 -23.29 -6.80
C LEU A 102 -18.66 -23.03 -6.58
N ASN A 103 -19.34 -23.82 -5.75
CA ASN A 103 -20.73 -23.49 -5.40
C ASN A 103 -20.77 -22.36 -4.37
N THR A 104 -21.79 -21.51 -4.46
CA THR A 104 -21.99 -20.40 -3.51
C THR A 104 -22.21 -20.85 -2.06
N ASN A 105 -22.63 -22.10 -1.82
CA ASN A 105 -22.77 -22.68 -0.48
C ASN A 105 -21.46 -23.22 0.10
N ASP A 106 -20.41 -23.31 -0.71
CA ASP A 106 -19.10 -23.86 -0.33
C ASP A 106 -18.09 -22.75 0.02
N ARG A 107 -18.57 -21.51 0.23
CA ARG A 107 -17.77 -20.33 0.61
C ARG A 107 -17.66 -20.22 2.12
N ASP A 108 -17.00 -21.20 2.73
CA ASP A 108 -16.92 -21.38 4.18
C ASP A 108 -15.70 -20.69 4.82
N GLY A 109 -14.83 -20.08 4.02
CA GLY A 109 -13.58 -19.46 4.44
C GLY A 109 -12.46 -20.44 4.74
N TYR A 110 -12.67 -21.75 4.61
CA TYR A 110 -11.65 -22.78 4.81
C TYR A 110 -11.11 -23.24 3.46
N PHE A 111 -9.79 -23.40 3.36
CA PHE A 111 -9.19 -23.94 2.14
C PHE A 111 -9.25 -25.47 2.15
N GLY A 112 -10.47 -26.00 2.02
CA GLY A 112 -10.75 -27.43 1.97
C GLY A 112 -10.66 -28.03 0.57
N GLN A 113 -11.07 -29.30 0.44
CA GLN A 113 -10.96 -30.05 -0.81
C GLN A 113 -11.76 -29.42 -1.96
N LYS A 114 -12.90 -28.79 -1.65
CA LYS A 114 -13.73 -28.12 -2.65
C LYS A 114 -13.02 -26.89 -3.22
N THR A 115 -12.45 -26.05 -2.36
CA THR A 115 -11.61 -24.90 -2.75
C THR A 115 -10.42 -25.35 -3.57
N LEU A 116 -9.72 -26.40 -3.13
CA LEU A 116 -8.59 -26.99 -3.86
C LEU A 116 -8.98 -27.43 -5.27
N ASN A 117 -10.09 -28.15 -5.42
CA ASN A 117 -10.58 -28.59 -6.73
C ASN A 117 -10.95 -27.41 -7.62
N ALA A 118 -11.61 -26.38 -7.07
CA ALA A 118 -11.99 -25.18 -7.79
C ALA A 118 -10.76 -24.38 -8.27
N VAL A 119 -9.75 -24.18 -7.41
CA VAL A 119 -8.48 -23.54 -7.77
C VAL A 119 -7.77 -24.30 -8.87
N ASN A 120 -7.65 -25.63 -8.74
CA ASN A 120 -7.02 -26.44 -9.78
C ASN A 120 -7.75 -26.34 -11.12
N ALA A 121 -9.07 -26.41 -11.11
CA ALA A 121 -9.89 -26.27 -12.32
C ALA A 121 -9.70 -24.90 -12.96
N TYR A 122 -9.76 -23.82 -12.16
CA TYR A 122 -9.51 -22.46 -12.62
C TYR A 122 -8.12 -22.30 -13.24
N LYS A 123 -7.07 -22.74 -12.53
CA LYS A 123 -5.69 -22.61 -12.99
C LYS A 123 -5.45 -23.37 -14.29
N ASN A 124 -5.98 -24.59 -14.41
CA ASN A 124 -5.87 -25.37 -15.64
C ASN A 124 -6.60 -24.70 -16.82
N ASP A 125 -7.81 -24.18 -16.60
CA ASP A 125 -8.60 -23.50 -17.63
C ASP A 125 -7.94 -22.18 -18.09
N ARG A 126 -7.31 -21.45 -17.18
CA ARG A 126 -6.56 -20.21 -17.48
C ARG A 126 -5.12 -20.45 -17.93
N GLY A 127 -4.68 -21.71 -18.04
CA GLY A 127 -3.30 -22.05 -18.44
C GLY A 127 -2.23 -21.59 -17.45
N LEU A 128 -2.58 -21.46 -16.17
CA LEU A 128 -1.65 -21.11 -15.08
C LEU A 128 -0.90 -22.36 -14.61
N TRP A 129 0.33 -22.18 -14.10
CA TRP A 129 1.11 -23.29 -13.53
C TRP A 129 0.38 -23.98 -12.39
N ASN A 130 0.22 -25.30 -12.50
CA ASN A 130 -0.61 -26.07 -11.60
C ASN A 130 -0.16 -27.54 -11.47
N ASP A 131 1.13 -27.73 -11.27
CA ASP A 131 1.78 -29.02 -11.15
C ASP A 131 2.70 -29.08 -9.92
N GLY A 132 3.10 -30.29 -9.53
CA GLY A 132 4.02 -30.51 -8.41
C GLY A 132 3.56 -29.80 -7.13
N ALA A 133 4.46 -29.01 -6.54
CA ALA A 133 4.21 -28.25 -5.32
C ALA A 133 3.27 -27.05 -5.53
N PHE A 134 2.96 -26.66 -6.78
CA PHE A 134 2.07 -25.51 -7.10
C PHE A 134 0.65 -25.94 -7.44
N SER A 135 0.42 -27.25 -7.49
CA SER A 135 -0.90 -27.82 -7.68
C SER A 135 -1.83 -27.32 -6.57
N GLY A 136 -2.80 -26.49 -6.94
CA GLY A 136 -3.82 -25.98 -6.02
C GLY A 136 -3.35 -24.86 -5.09
N VAL A 137 -2.14 -24.35 -5.28
CA VAL A 137 -1.62 -23.18 -4.56
C VAL A 137 -2.03 -21.90 -5.29
N VAL A 138 -2.51 -20.92 -4.53
CA VAL A 138 -2.87 -19.59 -5.01
C VAL A 138 -1.80 -18.60 -4.56
N GLY A 139 -0.89 -18.28 -5.47
CA GLY A 139 0.08 -17.20 -5.33
C GLY A 139 -0.33 -15.96 -6.13
N LEU A 140 0.57 -14.97 -6.22
CA LEU A 140 0.31 -13.65 -6.83
C LEU A 140 -0.29 -13.74 -8.24
N THR A 141 0.26 -14.60 -9.10
CA THR A 141 -0.22 -14.76 -10.48
C THR A 141 -1.66 -15.25 -10.53
N THR A 142 -2.03 -16.21 -9.67
CA THR A 142 -3.41 -16.72 -9.60
C THR A 142 -4.33 -15.65 -9.03
N TRP A 143 -3.91 -14.94 -7.99
CA TRP A 143 -4.67 -13.85 -7.36
C TRP A 143 -4.98 -12.70 -8.31
N GLN A 144 -3.97 -12.25 -9.06
CA GLN A 144 -4.13 -11.19 -10.07
C GLN A 144 -4.98 -11.66 -11.26
N SER A 145 -4.83 -12.92 -11.69
CA SER A 145 -5.67 -13.49 -12.76
C SER A 145 -7.15 -13.53 -12.37
N LEU A 146 -7.45 -13.64 -11.07
CA LEU A 146 -8.79 -13.56 -10.50
C LEU A 146 -9.29 -12.10 -10.36
N GLY A 147 -8.44 -11.10 -10.63
CA GLY A 147 -8.81 -9.68 -10.50
C GLY A 147 -8.91 -9.19 -9.05
N LEU A 148 -8.40 -9.96 -8.09
CA LEU A 148 -8.43 -9.61 -6.67
C LEU A 148 -7.33 -8.60 -6.32
N ILE A 149 -7.61 -7.73 -5.35
CA ILE A 149 -6.66 -6.69 -4.92
C ILE A 149 -5.51 -7.32 -4.14
N TYR A 150 -4.32 -6.77 -4.37
CA TYR A 150 -3.07 -7.18 -3.74
C TYR A 150 -2.40 -5.96 -3.11
N ARG A 151 -1.92 -6.11 -1.87
CA ARG A 151 -1.14 -5.07 -1.18
C ARG A 151 0.36 -5.35 -1.27
N THR A 152 1.12 -4.33 -1.63
CA THR A 152 2.58 -4.31 -1.54
C THR A 152 3.02 -4.09 -0.09
N GLN A 153 4.30 -4.35 0.21
CA GLN A 153 4.87 -3.96 1.52
C GLN A 153 4.73 -2.46 1.79
N GLY A 154 4.89 -1.63 0.75
CA GLY A 154 4.70 -0.18 0.87
C GLY A 154 3.28 0.22 1.28
N ASP A 155 2.27 -0.52 0.85
CA ASP A 155 0.88 -0.33 1.25
C ASP A 155 0.68 -0.68 2.74
N ILE A 156 1.24 -1.81 3.16
CA ILE A 156 1.14 -2.29 4.55
C ILE A 156 1.81 -1.32 5.52
N ASP A 157 3.02 -0.85 5.21
CA ASP A 157 3.76 0.08 6.06
C ASP A 157 3.02 1.40 6.29
N ARG A 158 2.19 1.78 5.32
CA ARG A 158 1.33 2.97 5.37
C ARG A 158 -0.03 2.71 6.02
N GLY A 159 -0.31 1.46 6.35
CA GLY A 159 -1.56 1.03 6.94
C GLY A 159 -2.74 1.08 5.97
N VAL A 160 -2.48 0.86 4.68
CA VAL A 160 -3.53 0.60 3.71
C VAL A 160 -4.13 -0.77 4.00
N THR A 161 -5.45 -0.85 4.11
CA THR A 161 -6.20 -2.10 4.31
C THR A 161 -7.07 -2.40 3.09
N ILE A 162 -7.69 -3.58 3.05
CA ILE A 162 -8.63 -3.95 2.00
C ILE A 162 -10.03 -3.90 2.59
N PHE A 163 -10.91 -3.10 1.98
CA PHE A 163 -12.35 -3.15 2.24
C PHE A 163 -13.00 -4.08 1.22
N THR A 164 -13.80 -5.03 1.70
CA THR A 164 -14.56 -5.96 0.83
C THR A 164 -16.05 -5.76 1.07
N GLU A 165 -16.79 -5.42 0.01
CA GLU A 165 -18.24 -5.31 0.06
C GLU A 165 -18.92 -6.67 0.23
N ALA A 166 -20.20 -6.67 0.60
CA ALA A 166 -21.03 -7.88 0.59
C ALA A 166 -21.14 -8.54 -0.81
N THR A 167 -20.92 -7.76 -1.88
CA THR A 167 -20.86 -8.24 -3.27
C THR A 167 -19.57 -8.99 -3.59
N GLY A 168 -18.54 -8.86 -2.76
CA GLY A 168 -17.18 -9.36 -3.01
C GLY A 168 -16.24 -8.34 -3.66
N ALA A 169 -16.74 -7.17 -4.06
CA ALA A 169 -15.89 -6.10 -4.62
C ALA A 169 -14.90 -5.59 -3.57
N GLN A 170 -13.62 -5.48 -3.96
CA GLN A 170 -12.53 -5.06 -3.09
C GLN A 170 -12.04 -3.65 -3.44
N TYR A 171 -11.66 -2.89 -2.42
CA TYR A 171 -11.09 -1.54 -2.57
C TYR A 171 -9.97 -1.32 -1.56
N PHE A 172 -8.95 -0.53 -1.92
CA PHE A 172 -8.00 -0.05 -0.93
C PHE A 172 -8.68 0.94 0.01
N ASP A 173 -8.58 0.70 1.31
CA ASP A 173 -8.85 1.70 2.34
C ASP A 173 -7.54 2.40 2.69
N VAL A 174 -7.48 3.66 2.31
CA VAL A 174 -6.28 4.51 2.42
C VAL A 174 -6.37 5.50 3.58
N THR A 175 -7.36 5.34 4.45
CA THR A 175 -7.68 6.31 5.52
C THR A 175 -6.50 6.62 6.43
N LYS A 176 -5.79 5.60 6.89
CA LYS A 176 -4.63 5.78 7.78
C LYS A 176 -3.50 6.51 7.05
N MET A 177 -3.11 6.01 5.88
CA MET A 177 -2.08 6.61 5.04
C MET A 177 -2.37 8.09 4.75
N PHE A 178 -3.62 8.43 4.44
CA PHE A 178 -4.03 9.80 4.16
C PHE A 178 -3.92 10.69 5.40
N ASN A 179 -4.40 10.23 6.56
CA ASN A 179 -4.30 10.99 7.82
C ASN A 179 -2.85 11.23 8.25
N ASP A 180 -2.00 10.21 8.17
CA ASP A 180 -0.59 10.32 8.51
C ASP A 180 0.10 11.37 7.61
N GLN A 181 -0.26 11.38 6.33
CA GLN A 181 0.28 12.36 5.39
C GLN A 181 -0.23 13.79 5.64
N LEU A 182 -1.50 13.98 6.01
CA LEU A 182 -2.03 15.28 6.42
C LEU A 182 -1.28 15.82 7.64
N TRP A 183 -1.05 14.95 8.63
CA TRP A 183 -0.30 15.31 9.84
C TRP A 183 1.14 15.70 9.51
N TYR A 184 1.86 14.88 8.74
CA TYR A 184 3.24 15.16 8.32
C TYR A 184 3.33 16.47 7.54
N SER A 185 2.39 16.71 6.63
CA SER A 185 2.32 17.93 5.83
C SER A 185 2.04 19.18 6.66
N GLU A 186 1.21 19.09 7.71
CA GLU A 186 1.01 20.18 8.68
C GLU A 186 2.30 20.48 9.46
N GLN A 187 3.00 19.45 9.97
CA GLN A 187 4.27 19.65 10.68
C GLN A 187 5.32 20.32 9.80
N MET A 188 5.39 19.96 8.50
CA MET A 188 6.27 20.64 7.55
C MET A 188 5.99 22.14 7.43
N LEU A 189 4.72 22.55 7.53
CA LEU A 189 4.31 23.96 7.49
C LEU A 189 4.57 24.69 8.83
N ASP A 190 4.75 23.97 9.93
CA ASP A 190 4.93 24.52 11.28
C ASP A 190 6.40 24.55 11.75
N GLU A 191 7.17 23.48 11.54
CA GLU A 191 8.51 23.33 12.14
C GLU A 191 9.65 23.89 11.29
N LYS A 192 9.45 24.03 9.98
CA LYS A 192 10.56 24.25 9.04
C LYS A 192 10.25 25.39 8.07
N TRP A 193 10.75 26.57 8.48
CA TRP A 193 11.50 27.55 7.67
C TRP A 193 11.01 28.98 7.84
N GLN A 194 11.98 29.90 7.93
CA GLN A 194 11.82 31.35 8.05
C GLN A 194 11.39 32.03 6.74
N GLY A 195 10.51 31.39 5.95
CA GLY A 195 10.02 31.87 4.65
C GLY A 195 8.50 32.05 4.62
N ASP A 196 7.98 32.48 3.45
CA ASP A 196 6.54 32.68 3.25
C ASP A 196 5.81 31.32 3.09
N LYS A 197 5.01 30.97 4.11
CA LYS A 197 4.19 29.75 4.15
C LYS A 197 3.25 29.65 2.93
N GLN A 198 2.78 30.79 2.42
CA GLN A 198 1.88 30.84 1.26
C GLN A 198 2.61 30.42 -0.02
N ILE A 199 3.83 30.94 -0.26
CA ILE A 199 4.65 30.57 -1.42
C ILE A 199 4.96 29.06 -1.40
N THR A 200 5.30 28.53 -0.22
CA THR A 200 5.60 27.09 -0.07
C THR A 200 4.38 26.24 -0.37
N PHE A 201 3.22 26.61 0.19
CA PHE A 201 1.95 25.93 -0.08
C PHE A 201 1.64 25.93 -1.58
N TYR A 202 1.70 27.09 -2.25
CA TYR A 202 1.43 27.19 -3.69
C TYR A 202 2.36 26.30 -4.52
N ASN A 203 3.65 26.24 -4.19
CA ASN A 203 4.61 25.38 -4.89
C ASN A 203 4.34 23.88 -4.69
N LYS A 204 3.70 23.48 -3.59
CA LYS A 204 3.38 22.07 -3.32
C LYS A 204 2.06 21.62 -3.95
N VAL A 205 1.07 22.51 -4.06
CA VAL A 205 -0.27 22.20 -4.62
C VAL A 205 -0.41 22.51 -6.11
N ASN A 206 0.53 23.24 -6.70
CA ASN A 206 0.49 23.53 -8.14
C ASN A 206 0.63 22.25 -8.97
N HIS A 207 0.39 22.37 -10.28
CA HIS A 207 0.54 21.26 -11.21
C HIS A 207 1.95 20.66 -11.15
N LYS A 208 2.05 19.33 -10.97
CA LYS A 208 3.30 18.58 -10.73
C LYS A 208 3.95 18.82 -9.36
N GLY A 209 3.35 19.65 -8.51
CA GLY A 209 3.70 19.72 -7.10
C GLY A 209 3.52 18.37 -6.42
N ASP A 210 4.16 18.19 -5.27
CA ASP A 210 4.10 16.92 -4.54
C ASP A 210 2.65 16.57 -4.18
N TRP A 211 1.85 17.56 -3.78
CA TRP A 211 0.46 17.37 -3.38
C TRP A 211 -0.54 17.33 -4.55
N ASP A 212 -0.06 17.33 -5.81
CA ASP A 212 -0.86 17.02 -7.01
C ASP A 212 -1.11 15.50 -7.13
N ILE A 213 -1.63 14.90 -6.06
CA ILE A 213 -1.77 13.43 -5.88
C ILE A 213 -2.75 12.78 -6.86
N LYS A 214 -3.40 13.58 -7.72
CA LYS A 214 -4.18 13.10 -8.87
C LYS A 214 -3.31 12.32 -9.86
N ARG A 215 -1.98 12.45 -9.76
CA ARG A 215 -1.00 11.78 -10.63
C ARG A 215 -0.24 10.71 -9.85
N GLN A 216 0.05 9.59 -10.50
CA GLN A 216 0.86 8.52 -9.92
C GLN A 216 2.22 9.02 -9.40
N GLU A 217 2.97 9.79 -10.18
CA GLU A 217 4.30 10.29 -9.76
C GLU A 217 4.23 11.12 -8.48
N SER A 218 3.21 11.97 -8.35
CA SER A 218 3.00 12.81 -7.17
C SER A 218 2.45 12.01 -5.99
N TRP A 219 1.59 11.02 -6.26
CA TRP A 219 1.14 10.04 -5.28
C TRP A 219 2.31 9.26 -4.68
N ASP A 220 3.23 8.78 -5.51
CA ASP A 220 4.40 8.03 -5.07
C ASP A 220 5.34 8.89 -4.22
N ARG A 221 5.52 10.18 -4.57
CA ARG A 221 6.31 11.11 -3.76
C ARG A 221 5.65 11.48 -2.43
N THR A 222 4.32 11.64 -2.44
CA THR A 222 3.57 12.12 -1.28
C THR A 222 3.22 10.99 -0.33
N PHE A 223 2.75 9.87 -0.85
CA PHE A 223 2.42 8.70 -0.06
C PHE A 223 3.52 7.66 -0.20
N GLY A 224 3.80 7.13 -1.39
CA GLY A 224 4.77 6.06 -1.65
C GLY A 224 4.23 4.64 -1.47
N GLY A 225 2.91 4.49 -1.52
CA GLY A 225 2.20 3.20 -1.67
C GLY A 225 1.60 3.07 -3.07
N SER A 226 0.90 1.96 -3.34
CA SER A 226 0.29 1.65 -4.63
C SER A 226 -0.71 2.72 -5.03
N TYR A 227 -0.53 3.25 -6.23
CA TYR A 227 -1.51 4.14 -6.83
C TYR A 227 -2.76 3.34 -7.24
N PRO A 228 -3.99 3.78 -6.91
CA PRO A 228 -5.23 3.05 -7.20
C PRO A 228 -5.56 2.85 -8.69
N GLY A 229 -4.69 3.31 -9.59
CA GLY A 229 -4.78 3.13 -11.04
C GLY A 229 -5.03 4.43 -11.81
N SER A 230 -5.93 5.28 -11.32
CA SER A 230 -6.25 6.58 -11.95
C SER A 230 -6.82 7.57 -10.93
N PHE A 231 -6.96 8.83 -11.33
CA PHE A 231 -7.49 9.89 -10.46
C PHE A 231 -8.98 9.71 -10.13
N ASN A 232 -9.69 8.89 -10.91
CA ASN A 232 -11.09 8.52 -10.71
C ASN A 232 -11.26 7.08 -10.17
N SER A 233 -10.17 6.41 -9.83
CA SER A 233 -10.26 5.08 -9.21
C SER A 233 -10.90 5.18 -7.84
N THR A 234 -11.78 4.22 -7.53
CA THR A 234 -12.45 4.16 -6.23
C THR A 234 -11.50 3.64 -5.16
N VAL A 235 -11.41 4.38 -4.06
CA VAL A 235 -10.79 3.96 -2.79
C VAL A 235 -11.78 4.17 -1.67
N ILE A 236 -11.48 3.62 -0.49
CA ILE A 236 -12.19 3.95 0.74
C ILE A 236 -11.41 5.00 1.51
N LEU A 237 -12.10 6.07 1.90
CA LEU A 237 -11.60 7.12 2.76
C LEU A 237 -12.64 7.43 3.83
N TYR A 238 -12.27 7.27 5.11
CA TYR A 238 -13.17 7.44 6.25
C TYR A 238 -14.43 6.55 6.21
N GLY A 239 -14.32 5.37 5.58
CA GLY A 239 -15.44 4.45 5.41
C GLY A 239 -16.41 4.81 4.28
N GLU A 240 -16.11 5.84 3.49
CA GLU A 240 -16.88 6.25 2.31
C GLU A 240 -16.07 6.01 1.02
N TYR A 241 -16.77 5.82 -0.10
CA TYR A 241 -16.11 5.82 -1.41
C TYR A 241 -15.54 7.20 -1.70
N SER A 242 -14.31 7.21 -2.21
CA SER A 242 -13.61 8.42 -2.62
C SER A 242 -12.69 8.13 -3.80
N SER A 243 -11.96 9.15 -4.24
CA SER A 243 -10.99 9.05 -5.34
C SER A 243 -9.75 9.89 -5.05
N PRO A 244 -8.61 9.62 -5.72
CA PRO A 244 -7.43 10.49 -5.62
C PRO A 244 -7.71 11.96 -5.97
N GLU A 245 -8.68 12.23 -6.86
CA GLU A 245 -9.15 13.59 -7.15
C GLU A 245 -9.80 14.26 -5.93
N GLU A 246 -10.76 13.59 -5.30
CA GLU A 246 -11.44 14.11 -4.12
C GLU A 246 -10.45 14.28 -2.96
N MET A 247 -9.58 13.29 -2.73
CA MET A 247 -8.51 13.35 -1.74
C MET A 247 -7.57 14.55 -1.95
N GLY A 248 -7.24 14.87 -3.20
CA GLY A 248 -6.39 16.02 -3.53
C GLY A 248 -7.03 17.33 -3.11
N ASN A 249 -8.34 17.49 -3.38
CA ASN A 249 -9.11 18.67 -2.99
C ASN A 249 -9.27 18.78 -1.45
N ILE A 250 -9.47 17.64 -0.77
CA ILE A 250 -9.50 17.57 0.71
C ILE A 250 -8.15 18.02 1.29
N MET A 251 -7.05 17.50 0.77
CA MET A 251 -5.69 17.82 1.22
C MET A 251 -5.35 19.29 0.98
N TYR A 252 -5.69 19.83 -0.19
CA TYR A 252 -5.55 21.25 -0.52
C TYR A 252 -6.26 22.14 0.50
N ALA A 253 -7.53 21.84 0.82
CA ALA A 253 -8.31 22.64 1.74
C ALA A 253 -7.81 22.53 3.19
N TYR A 254 -7.47 21.32 3.64
CA TYR A 254 -6.93 21.08 4.98
C TYR A 254 -5.64 21.88 5.20
N LEU A 255 -4.67 21.77 4.29
CA LEU A 255 -3.36 22.41 4.43
C LEU A 255 -3.41 23.91 4.18
N GLY A 256 -4.26 24.37 3.27
CA GLY A 256 -4.49 25.81 3.07
C GLY A 256 -5.11 26.44 4.32
N ARG A 257 -5.96 25.69 5.04
CA ARG A 257 -6.49 26.12 6.31
C ARG A 257 -5.43 26.18 7.42
N CYS A 258 -4.47 25.25 7.46
CA CYS A 258 -3.33 25.29 8.39
C CYS A 258 -2.53 26.60 8.29
N ILE A 259 -2.39 27.18 7.09
CA ILE A 259 -1.66 28.45 6.88
C ILE A 259 -2.55 29.70 6.98
N GLY A 260 -3.82 29.55 7.36
CA GLY A 260 -4.72 30.66 7.66
C GLY A 260 -5.61 31.11 6.51
N PHE A 261 -5.68 30.39 5.38
CA PHE A 261 -6.65 30.73 4.33
C PHE A 261 -8.09 30.55 4.82
N SER A 262 -8.94 31.49 4.42
CA SER A 262 -10.37 31.38 4.63
C SER A 262 -10.97 30.36 3.65
N GLU A 263 -12.12 29.81 4.02
CA GLU A 263 -12.89 28.93 3.14
C GLU A 263 -13.18 29.59 1.77
N THR A 264 -13.47 30.89 1.76
CA THR A 264 -13.63 31.66 0.53
C THR A 264 -12.33 31.67 -0.29
N VAL A 265 -11.15 31.88 0.30
CA VAL A 265 -9.91 31.83 -0.49
C VAL A 265 -9.68 30.45 -1.10
N LEU A 266 -10.03 29.39 -0.37
CA LEU A 266 -9.86 28.01 -0.83
C LEU A 266 -10.80 27.65 -1.98
N TYR A 267 -12.07 28.06 -1.91
CA TYR A 267 -13.03 27.87 -3.00
C TYR A 267 -12.64 28.60 -4.29
N TRP A 268 -11.87 29.69 -4.19
CA TRP A 268 -11.46 30.52 -5.33
C TRP A 268 -9.99 30.29 -5.72
N GLY A 269 -9.41 29.20 -5.23
CA GLY A 269 -7.97 28.91 -5.14
C GLY A 269 -7.20 28.80 -6.45
N GLY A 270 -6.86 29.95 -7.05
CA GLY A 270 -5.92 30.12 -8.17
C GLY A 270 -5.83 31.58 -8.64
N ASP A 271 -6.95 32.32 -8.57
CA ASP A 271 -7.05 33.69 -9.13
C ASP A 271 -6.57 34.81 -8.20
N TYR A 272 -6.44 34.58 -6.89
CA TYR A 272 -6.04 35.63 -5.93
C TYR A 272 -4.51 35.77 -5.76
N ALA A 273 -3.73 34.77 -6.19
CA ALA A 273 -2.29 34.68 -5.91
C ALA A 273 -1.39 35.25 -7.03
N ALA A 274 -1.95 35.57 -8.19
CA ALA A 274 -1.24 36.24 -9.27
C ALA A 274 -2.08 37.43 -9.72
N GLY A 275 -1.66 38.65 -9.37
CA GLY A 275 -2.20 39.85 -9.98
C GLY A 275 -2.00 39.79 -11.49
N GLY A 276 -3.02 39.33 -12.21
CA GLY A 276 -2.90 39.05 -13.63
C GLY A 276 -3.98 38.09 -14.08
N TRP A 277 -5.13 38.65 -14.41
CA TRP A 277 -6.20 37.99 -15.15
C TRP A 277 -5.62 37.41 -16.45
N ASN A 278 -5.34 36.11 -16.45
CA ASN A 278 -4.99 35.31 -17.63
C ASN A 278 -5.30 33.82 -17.37
N GLY A 279 -6.56 33.52 -17.13
CA GLY A 279 -7.24 32.35 -17.72
C GLY A 279 -6.65 30.96 -17.47
N ILE A 280 -6.22 30.62 -16.25
CA ILE A 280 -6.10 29.22 -15.84
C ILE A 280 -7.31 28.89 -14.95
N LYS A 281 -8.40 28.46 -15.58
CA LYS A 281 -9.56 27.86 -14.91
C LYS A 281 -9.13 26.52 -14.32
N ASN A 282 -9.10 26.36 -13.00
CA ASN A 282 -9.02 25.03 -12.38
C ASN A 282 -9.33 25.00 -10.87
N SER A 283 -9.84 26.08 -10.29
CA SER A 283 -10.09 26.15 -8.84
C SER A 283 -11.57 25.99 -8.53
N ALA A 284 -11.98 24.75 -8.26
CA ALA A 284 -13.33 24.33 -7.85
C ALA A 284 -14.46 24.68 -8.84
N ASP A 285 -14.34 24.17 -10.08
CA ASP A 285 -15.35 24.39 -11.11
C ASP A 285 -16.61 23.53 -10.90
N THR A 286 -16.53 22.46 -10.10
CA THR A 286 -17.64 21.50 -9.90
C THR A 286 -18.22 21.51 -8.47
N PRO A 287 -19.50 21.15 -8.27
CA PRO A 287 -20.08 20.90 -6.94
C PRO A 287 -19.29 19.88 -6.12
N GLU A 288 -18.73 18.86 -6.77
CA GLU A 288 -17.94 17.80 -6.16
C GLU A 288 -16.63 18.34 -5.59
N ASP A 289 -15.93 19.21 -6.34
CA ASP A 289 -14.73 19.89 -5.83
C ASP A 289 -15.03 20.71 -4.59
N LYS A 290 -16.16 21.42 -4.58
CA LYS A 290 -16.58 22.24 -3.44
C LYS A 290 -16.91 21.38 -2.23
N ALA A 291 -17.58 20.25 -2.42
CA ALA A 291 -17.86 19.31 -1.33
C ALA A 291 -16.56 18.76 -0.72
N ALA A 292 -15.58 18.41 -1.55
CA ALA A 292 -14.28 17.93 -1.11
C ALA A 292 -13.50 19.00 -0.33
N ILE A 293 -13.50 20.25 -0.79
CA ILE A 293 -12.92 21.39 -0.07
C ILE A 293 -13.58 21.57 1.31
N GLN A 294 -14.91 21.50 1.36
CA GLN A 294 -15.65 21.58 2.62
C GLN A 294 -15.24 20.46 3.59
N LYS A 295 -15.10 19.22 3.09
CA LYS A 295 -14.63 18.08 3.90
C LYS A 295 -13.25 18.36 4.50
N GLY A 296 -12.29 18.83 3.69
CA GLY A 296 -10.94 19.21 4.16
C GLY A 296 -10.94 20.32 5.21
N PHE A 297 -11.75 21.36 5.01
CA PHE A 297 -11.91 22.45 5.97
C PHE A 297 -12.48 21.96 7.31
N ASN A 298 -13.51 21.11 7.26
CA ASN A 298 -14.14 20.54 8.45
C ASN A 298 -13.21 19.58 9.20
N LEU A 299 -12.41 18.78 8.47
CA LEU A 299 -11.39 17.90 9.06
C LEU A 299 -10.39 18.69 9.91
N TYR A 300 -9.89 19.82 9.40
CA TYR A 300 -9.00 20.69 10.17
C TYR A 300 -9.68 21.25 11.43
N ASN A 301 -10.91 21.77 11.31
CA ASN A 301 -11.61 22.36 12.45
C ASN A 301 -11.92 21.32 13.53
N LYS A 302 -12.29 20.09 13.14
CA LYS A 302 -12.52 18.97 14.08
C LYS A 302 -11.27 18.57 14.85
N LYS A 303 -10.07 18.74 14.27
CA LYS A 303 -8.81 18.46 14.95
C LYS A 303 -8.45 19.48 16.03
N LYS A 304 -8.84 20.76 15.85
CA LYS A 304 -8.46 21.88 16.73
C LYS A 304 -9.52 22.21 17.79
N GLY A 305 -10.74 21.69 17.67
CA GLY A 305 -11.83 21.84 18.65
C GLY A 305 -11.92 20.66 19.59
#